data_AF-A0A117KP05-F1
#
_entry.id   AF-A0A117KP05-F1
#
_cell.length_a   1.000
_cell.length_b   1.000
_cell.length_c   1.000
_cell.angle_alpha   90.00
_cell.angle_beta   90.00
_cell.angle_gamma   90.00
#
_symmetry.space_group_name_H-M   'P 1'
#
loop_
_entity.id
_entity.type
_entity.pdbx_description
1 polymer ?
#
loop_
_entity_poly.entity_id
_entity_poly.type
_entity_poly.pdbx_seq_one_letter_code
_entity_poly.pdbx_strand_id
1 'polypeptide(L)'
;MPLEVTVEKLVWRGKALAKTKEEKIILISPPCFPQEQVLVEIYKEKKDFCLATCQKVLFSPWRRKHPCPHSPVCGGCTFGHVRAQDGLIFKKQILEDALQRGLKQKIDFLITPSPKNWRYRYRGEVFVHKGKPCYYQLNSHKTFPIQDCLLLDKTLGHNLKNLVQNKSKGSYVVASSPQGKTSIEGDEELLSFPLKNLPLTYFLSANTFFQANFRLNNLLIERACTLLKEEERIADLYGGMGNFALALAYLGKKVLLVEENPKSLELAKYTAQFNQLKLTLARANLNKDLEPVSRFKPEAVIIDPPRSGAPNLHNIAHLSGLKKIVWISCDIVNTLRDLKPFWKQGFNLTYLEFLDMFPQTYHLEVILVLEKT
;
A
#
# COMPACT_ATOMS: atom_id res chain seq x y z
N MET A 1 29.50 14.27 15.88
CA MET A 1 28.66 15.07 16.80
C MET A 1 27.26 15.20 16.20
N PRO A 2 26.20 15.34 17.01
CA PRO A 2 24.90 15.75 16.51
C PRO A 2 24.96 17.15 15.88
N LEU A 3 24.19 17.36 14.82
CA LEU A 3 24.05 18.64 14.12
C LEU A 3 22.62 19.16 14.31
N GLU A 4 22.45 20.46 14.54
CA GLU A 4 21.14 21.10 14.50
C GLU A 4 20.77 21.51 13.08
N VAL A 5 19.57 21.10 12.62
CA VAL A 5 19.03 21.47 11.32
C VAL A 5 17.53 21.78 11.40
N THR A 6 17.05 22.58 10.46
CA THR A 6 15.61 22.78 10.21
C THR A 6 15.17 21.90 9.03
N VAL A 7 14.04 21.22 9.16
CA VAL A 7 13.47 20.40 8.07
C VAL A 7 12.75 21.27 7.05
N GLU A 8 13.16 21.20 5.78
CA GLU A 8 12.49 21.91 4.67
C GLU A 8 11.16 21.24 4.31
N LYS A 9 11.19 19.95 3.98
CA LYS A 9 10.04 19.17 3.49
C LYS A 9 10.20 17.68 3.73
N LEU A 10 9.14 16.91 3.47
CA LEU A 10 9.24 15.46 3.35
C LEU A 10 9.41 15.05 1.88
N VAL A 11 10.12 13.93 1.68
CA VAL A 11 10.35 13.31 0.37
C VAL A 11 9.95 11.82 0.40
N TRP A 12 10.20 11.11 -0.69
CA TRP A 12 9.89 9.69 -0.88
C TRP A 12 10.16 8.82 0.37
N ARG A 13 9.18 7.98 0.71
CA ARG A 13 9.12 7.14 1.92
C ARG A 13 9.16 7.93 3.25
N GLY A 14 8.66 9.16 3.24
CA GLY A 14 8.43 9.99 4.43
C GLY A 14 9.69 10.51 5.10
N LYS A 15 10.86 10.39 4.45
CA LYS A 15 12.10 10.97 4.97
C LYS A 15 11.98 12.48 5.01
N ALA A 16 12.48 13.10 6.07
CA ALA A 16 12.64 14.54 6.13
C ALA A 16 13.91 14.94 5.36
N LEU A 17 13.81 16.01 4.57
CA LEU A 17 14.92 16.66 3.91
C LEU A 17 15.26 17.95 4.67
N ALA A 18 16.52 18.08 5.04
CA ALA A 18 17.13 19.28 5.58
C ALA A 18 18.45 19.56 4.84
N LYS A 19 19.15 20.65 5.18
CA LYS A 19 20.49 20.97 4.68
C LYS A 19 21.42 21.42 5.81
N THR A 20 22.73 21.35 5.56
CA THR A 20 23.73 22.07 6.37
C THR A 20 23.75 23.57 6.00
N LYS A 21 24.53 24.37 6.75
CA LYS A 21 24.87 25.75 6.37
C LYS A 21 25.68 25.87 5.05
N GLU A 22 26.12 24.74 4.51
CA GLU A 22 26.91 24.59 3.28
C GLU A 22 26.05 23.98 2.15
N GLU A 23 24.71 24.07 2.27
CA GLU A 23 23.70 23.49 1.36
C GLU A 23 23.75 21.96 1.16
N LYS A 24 24.62 21.23 1.88
CA LYS A 24 24.73 19.76 1.79
C LYS A 24 23.44 19.10 2.30
N ILE A 25 22.78 18.34 1.42
CA ILE A 25 21.50 17.70 1.70
C ILE A 25 21.64 16.64 2.82
N ILE A 26 20.72 16.66 3.78
CA ILE A 26 20.58 15.63 4.82
C ILE A 26 19.21 14.97 4.70
N LEU A 27 19.19 13.65 4.56
CA LEU A 27 17.98 12.83 4.54
C LEU A 27 17.83 12.11 5.88
N ILE A 28 16.85 12.57 6.68
CA ILE A 28 16.60 12.11 8.04
C ILE A 28 15.53 11.01 8.00
N SER A 29 15.79 9.89 8.67
CA SER A 29 14.82 8.80 8.81
C SER A 29 13.57 9.24 9.60
N PRO A 30 12.35 8.77 9.27
CA PRO A 30 11.12 9.18 9.96
C PRO A 30 11.11 8.80 11.46
N PRO A 31 10.36 9.51 12.33
CA PRO A 31 9.51 10.68 12.06
C PRO A 31 10.20 12.03 12.32
N CYS A 32 10.25 12.86 11.29
CA CYS A 32 10.44 14.31 11.36
C CYS A 32 9.43 14.95 10.40
N PHE A 33 9.06 16.21 10.63
CA PHE A 33 8.05 16.94 9.87
C PHE A 33 8.62 18.29 9.38
N PRO A 34 8.04 18.93 8.34
CA PRO A 34 8.51 20.24 7.86
C PRO A 34 8.51 21.30 8.96
N GLN A 35 9.42 22.28 8.90
CA GLN A 35 9.56 23.36 9.89
C GLN A 35 9.96 22.89 11.31
N GLU A 36 10.31 21.62 11.52
CA GLU A 36 10.88 21.17 12.79
C GLU A 36 12.37 21.51 12.88
N GLN A 37 12.79 21.99 14.05
CA GLN A 37 14.20 22.09 14.42
C GLN A 37 14.60 20.81 15.16
N VAL A 38 15.65 20.14 14.69
CA VAL A 38 16.02 18.80 15.14
C VAL A 38 17.54 18.67 15.29
N LEU A 39 17.97 17.99 16.36
CA LEU A 39 19.32 17.45 16.48
C LEU A 39 19.38 16.10 15.77
N VAL A 40 20.22 16.00 14.75
CA VAL A 40 20.39 14.82 13.91
C VAL A 40 21.79 14.25 14.02
N GLU A 41 21.92 12.93 14.00
CA GLU A 41 23.19 12.23 13.93
C GLU A 41 23.37 11.63 12.54
N ILE A 42 24.45 12.00 11.85
CA ILE A 42 24.79 11.45 10.54
C ILE A 42 25.43 10.08 10.74
N TYR A 43 24.77 9.04 10.22
CA TYR A 43 25.26 7.65 10.29
C TYR A 43 25.88 7.15 8.98
N LYS A 44 25.72 7.90 7.88
CA LYS A 44 26.34 7.58 6.59
C LYS A 44 26.44 8.79 5.68
N GLU A 45 27.63 9.10 5.20
CA GLU A 45 27.83 10.11 4.17
C GLU A 45 27.83 9.51 2.76
N LYS A 46 27.42 10.33 1.79
CA LYS A 46 27.57 10.14 0.34
C LYS A 46 28.05 11.45 -0.27
N LYS A 47 28.48 11.39 -1.53
CA LYS A 47 28.96 12.54 -2.30
C LYS A 47 27.96 13.71 -2.25
N ASP A 48 26.69 13.41 -2.54
CA ASP A 48 25.67 14.43 -2.81
C ASP A 48 24.66 14.62 -1.65
N PHE A 49 24.73 13.79 -0.60
CA PHE A 49 23.86 13.87 0.59
C PHE A 49 24.41 13.07 1.78
N CYS A 50 23.91 13.37 2.99
CA CYS A 50 24.11 12.54 4.19
C CYS A 50 22.81 11.82 4.58
N LEU A 51 22.92 10.65 5.22
CA LEU A 51 21.82 9.96 5.89
C LEU A 51 21.94 10.15 7.40
N ALA A 52 20.83 10.50 8.05
CA ALA A 52 20.82 10.81 9.47
C ALA A 52 19.60 10.23 10.23
N THR A 53 19.73 10.14 11.55
CA THR A 53 18.64 9.85 12.48
C THR A 53 18.41 11.05 13.40
N CYS A 54 17.15 11.43 13.62
CA CYS A 54 16.81 12.44 14.61
C CYS A 54 17.02 11.88 16.02
N GLN A 55 17.88 12.53 16.81
CA GLN A 55 18.12 12.21 18.21
C GLN A 55 17.24 13.03 19.15
N LYS A 56 16.91 14.28 18.79
CA LYS A 56 16.00 15.13 19.57
C LYS A 56 15.27 16.13 18.68
N VAL A 57 13.97 16.30 18.91
CA VAL A 57 13.21 17.44 18.37
C VAL A 57 13.34 18.60 19.36
N LEU A 58 13.78 19.76 18.88
CA LEU A 58 13.93 20.99 19.67
C LEU A 58 12.66 21.83 19.60
N PHE A 59 12.13 22.01 18.39
CA PHE A 59 10.89 22.74 18.11
C PHE A 59 10.05 22.02 17.06
N SER A 60 8.73 22.11 17.18
CA SER A 60 7.77 21.61 16.19
C SER A 60 6.44 22.38 16.29
N PRO A 61 5.91 22.92 15.18
CA PRO A 61 4.57 23.50 15.16
C PRO A 61 3.46 22.46 14.93
N TRP A 62 3.81 21.19 14.63
CA TRP A 62 2.85 20.13 14.22
C TRP A 62 2.61 19.05 15.27
N ARG A 63 3.55 18.84 16.21
CA ARG A 63 3.50 17.67 17.09
C ARG A 63 2.44 17.77 18.18
N ARG A 64 1.71 16.67 18.35
CA ARG A 64 0.80 16.38 19.46
C ARG A 64 1.28 15.15 20.25
N LYS A 65 0.70 14.94 21.43
CA LYS A 65 0.86 13.68 22.16
C LYS A 65 0.34 12.52 21.30
N HIS A 66 1.19 11.52 21.09
CA HIS A 66 0.84 10.31 20.35
C HIS A 66 -0.10 9.42 21.19
N PRO A 67 -1.18 8.84 20.63
CA PRO A 67 -2.20 8.14 21.42
C PRO A 67 -1.82 6.70 21.81
N CYS A 68 -0.98 6.02 21.02
CA CYS A 68 -0.51 4.66 21.35
C CYS A 68 0.58 4.72 22.44
N PRO A 69 0.47 3.97 23.56
CA PRO A 69 1.48 3.96 24.61
C PRO A 69 2.83 3.38 24.15
N HIS A 70 2.84 2.57 23.08
CA HIS A 70 4.06 1.97 22.53
C HIS A 70 4.88 2.95 21.64
N SER A 71 4.41 4.17 21.35
CA SER A 71 5.09 5.08 20.42
C SER A 71 6.48 5.60 20.82
N PRO A 72 6.92 5.64 22.10
CA PRO A 72 8.31 5.98 22.42
C PRO A 72 9.34 4.99 21.85
N VAL A 73 8.91 3.79 21.45
CA VAL A 73 9.79 2.74 20.88
C VAL A 73 9.33 2.18 19.53
N CYS A 74 8.03 2.24 19.21
CA CYS A 74 7.43 1.58 18.04
C CYS A 74 7.61 2.38 16.74
N GLY A 75 8.28 1.79 15.75
CA GLY A 75 8.43 2.40 14.42
C GLY A 75 7.20 2.31 13.49
N GLY A 76 6.09 1.71 13.94
CA GLY A 76 4.96 1.35 13.05
C GLY A 76 3.99 2.46 12.66
N CYS A 77 3.85 3.51 13.48
CA CYS A 77 2.85 4.59 13.31
C CYS A 77 3.49 6.00 13.38
N THR A 78 4.58 6.19 12.63
CA THR A 78 5.42 7.40 12.67
C THR A 78 4.68 8.73 12.44
N PHE A 79 3.60 8.76 11.66
CA PHE A 79 2.81 9.99 11.45
C PHE A 79 1.74 10.21 12.54
N GLY A 80 1.56 9.30 13.50
CA GLY A 80 0.64 9.47 14.64
C GLY A 80 1.05 10.59 15.61
N HIS A 81 2.23 11.19 15.43
CA HIS A 81 2.70 12.37 16.16
C HIS A 81 2.09 13.69 15.66
N VAL A 82 1.44 13.73 14.49
CA VAL A 82 0.74 14.92 13.96
C VAL A 82 -0.76 14.64 13.81
N ARG A 83 -1.60 15.65 13.52
CA ARG A 83 -3.03 15.38 13.25
C ARG A 83 -3.16 14.70 11.89
N ALA A 84 -4.25 13.97 11.68
CA ALA A 84 -4.48 13.25 10.43
C ALA A 84 -4.47 14.17 9.20
N GLN A 85 -5.05 15.37 9.34
CA GLN A 85 -5.09 16.40 8.30
C GLN A 85 -3.69 16.92 7.95
N ASP A 86 -2.85 17.22 8.95
CA ASP A 86 -1.44 17.62 8.73
C ASP A 86 -0.67 16.50 8.01
N GLY A 87 -0.84 15.26 8.46
CA GLY A 87 -0.24 14.08 7.83
C GLY A 87 -0.67 13.89 6.37
N LEU A 88 -1.93 14.21 6.04
CA LEU A 88 -2.45 14.16 4.67
C LEU A 88 -1.84 15.27 3.79
N ILE A 89 -1.62 16.48 4.34
CA ILE A 89 -0.91 17.58 3.65
C ILE A 89 0.52 17.16 3.33
N PHE A 90 1.25 16.58 4.29
CA PHE A 90 2.62 16.10 4.03
C PHE A 90 2.66 14.95 3.01
N LYS A 91 1.66 14.05 3.02
CA LYS A 91 1.53 13.01 1.99
C LYS A 91 1.27 13.58 0.60
N LYS A 92 0.40 14.59 0.48
CA LYS A 92 0.17 15.34 -0.76
C LYS A 92 1.48 15.92 -1.30
N GLN A 93 2.25 16.60 -0.45
CA GLN A 93 3.54 17.19 -0.82
C GLN A 93 4.57 16.14 -1.30
N ILE A 94 4.65 14.97 -0.65
CA ILE A 94 5.52 13.87 -1.10
C ILE A 94 5.10 13.36 -2.50
N LEU A 95 3.80 13.31 -2.78
CA LEU A 95 3.28 12.88 -4.08
C LEU A 95 3.51 13.95 -5.17
N GLU A 96 3.23 15.22 -4.89
CA GLU A 96 3.52 16.35 -5.78
C GLU A 96 5.02 16.41 -6.15
N ASP A 97 5.90 16.29 -5.16
CA ASP A 97 7.36 16.25 -5.32
C ASP A 97 7.83 15.03 -6.14
N ALA A 98 7.18 13.87 -6.00
CA ALA A 98 7.48 12.68 -6.81
C ALA A 98 7.00 12.81 -8.27
N LEU A 99 5.78 13.32 -8.48
CA LEU A 99 5.19 13.54 -9.81
C LEU A 99 6.00 14.57 -10.60
N GLN A 100 6.31 15.73 -9.99
CA GLN A 100 7.08 16.78 -10.64
C GLN A 100 8.48 16.32 -11.07
N ARG A 101 9.13 15.44 -10.28
CA ARG A 101 10.42 14.83 -10.66
C ARG A 101 10.30 13.80 -11.77
N GLY A 102 9.26 12.96 -11.74
CA GLY A 102 9.08 11.84 -12.66
C GLY A 102 8.51 12.23 -14.03
N LEU A 103 7.60 13.21 -14.05
CA LEU A 103 6.85 13.65 -15.23
C LEU A 103 7.30 15.01 -15.78
N LYS A 104 8.01 15.82 -14.96
CA LYS A 104 8.38 17.23 -15.25
C LYS A 104 7.21 18.21 -15.46
N GLN A 105 5.98 17.77 -15.27
CA GLN A 105 4.77 18.58 -15.37
C GLN A 105 3.94 18.49 -14.08
N LYS A 106 3.20 19.57 -13.77
CA LYS A 106 2.20 19.57 -12.70
C LYS A 106 1.03 18.68 -13.11
N ILE A 107 0.68 17.72 -12.26
CA ILE A 107 -0.54 16.92 -12.36
C ILE A 107 -1.41 17.27 -11.16
N ASP A 108 -2.65 17.69 -11.40
CA ASP A 108 -3.67 17.79 -10.37
C ASP A 108 -4.30 16.41 -10.14
N PHE A 109 -4.61 16.09 -8.89
CA PHE A 109 -5.12 14.78 -8.48
C PHE A 109 -6.14 14.89 -7.36
N LEU A 110 -7.08 13.94 -7.33
CA LEU A 110 -8.06 13.83 -6.25
C LEU A 110 -7.43 13.22 -4.99
N ILE A 111 -7.98 13.51 -3.82
CA ILE A 111 -7.51 12.98 -2.54
C ILE A 111 -8.70 12.43 -1.77
N THR A 112 -8.72 11.11 -1.55
CA THR A 112 -9.73 10.43 -0.73
C THR A 112 -9.11 10.04 0.63
N PRO A 113 -9.45 10.75 1.73
CA PRO A 113 -8.90 10.47 3.05
C PRO A 113 -9.49 9.19 3.65
N SER A 114 -8.78 8.60 4.62
CA SER A 114 -9.26 7.39 5.30
C SER A 114 -10.50 7.65 6.18
N PRO A 115 -11.59 6.87 6.05
CA PRO A 115 -12.75 6.96 6.95
C PRO A 115 -12.45 6.64 8.41
N LYS A 116 -11.26 6.07 8.71
CA LYS A 116 -10.77 5.79 10.06
C LYS A 116 -9.25 5.97 10.14
N ASN A 117 -8.80 6.84 11.04
CA ASN A 117 -7.37 7.08 11.29
C ASN A 117 -6.69 6.00 12.16
N TRP A 118 -7.47 5.30 12.98
CA TRP A 118 -7.04 4.22 13.86
C TRP A 118 -8.09 3.10 13.81
N ARG A 119 -7.74 1.87 14.21
CA ARG A 119 -8.61 0.69 14.11
C ARG A 119 -9.16 0.46 12.70
N TYR A 120 -8.25 0.43 11.73
CA TYR A 120 -8.55 0.30 10.31
C TYR A 120 -7.92 -0.92 9.63
N ARG A 121 -6.83 -1.48 10.19
CA ARG A 121 -6.12 -2.62 9.59
C ARG A 121 -6.72 -3.95 10.02
N TYR A 122 -7.43 -4.58 9.10
CA TYR A 122 -7.94 -5.96 9.21
C TYR A 122 -6.85 -7.02 8.89
N ARG A 123 -5.64 -6.59 8.53
CA ARG A 123 -4.45 -7.42 8.28
C ARG A 123 -3.19 -6.71 8.78
N GLY A 124 -2.27 -7.47 9.38
CA GLY A 124 -0.95 -6.99 9.80
C GLY A 124 0.07 -8.12 9.83
N GLU A 125 1.33 -7.77 10.08
CA GLU A 125 2.39 -8.73 10.42
C GLU A 125 2.75 -8.51 11.91
N VAL A 126 3.06 -9.58 12.63
CA VAL A 126 3.56 -9.53 14.01
C VAL A 126 4.75 -10.47 14.17
N PHE A 127 5.77 -10.04 14.89
CA PHE A 127 6.90 -10.89 15.24
C PHE A 127 6.61 -11.62 16.55
N VAL A 128 6.91 -12.92 16.61
CA VAL A 128 6.66 -13.76 17.78
C VAL A 128 7.97 -14.07 18.49
N HIS A 129 8.01 -13.81 19.79
CA HIS A 129 9.15 -14.16 20.63
C HIS A 129 8.67 -14.80 21.93
N LYS A 130 9.08 -16.06 22.19
CA LYS A 130 8.68 -16.83 23.39
C LYS A 130 7.16 -16.84 23.62
N GLY A 131 6.38 -17.14 22.57
CA GLY A 131 4.91 -17.17 22.60
C GLY A 131 4.23 -15.81 22.84
N LYS A 132 4.94 -14.69 22.65
CA LYS A 132 4.41 -13.33 22.86
C LYS A 132 4.49 -12.50 21.58
N PRO A 133 3.49 -11.63 21.30
CA PRO A 133 3.53 -10.74 20.16
C PRO A 133 4.48 -9.57 20.44
N CYS A 134 5.28 -9.22 19.44
CA CYS A 134 6.31 -8.20 19.50
C CYS A 134 6.35 -7.39 18.20
N TYR A 135 6.87 -6.16 18.31
CA TYR A 135 7.28 -5.36 17.15
C TYR A 135 8.76 -4.96 17.27
N TYR A 136 9.35 -4.56 16.14
CA TYR A 136 10.68 -3.97 16.09
C TYR A 136 10.66 -2.53 16.61
N GLN A 137 11.71 -2.17 17.34
CA GLN A 137 11.99 -0.80 17.75
C GLN A 137 12.29 0.07 16.51
N LEU A 138 11.98 1.37 16.58
CA LEU A 138 12.25 2.31 15.49
C LEU A 138 13.72 2.23 15.05
N ASN A 139 13.95 2.04 13.75
CA ASN A 139 15.26 1.92 13.11
C ASN A 139 16.18 0.82 13.71
N SER A 140 15.62 -0.25 14.26
CA SER A 140 16.37 -1.27 15.01
C SER A 140 15.81 -2.69 14.83
N HIS A 141 16.69 -3.70 14.85
CA HIS A 141 16.29 -5.12 14.88
C HIS A 141 15.97 -5.65 16.30
N LYS A 142 16.10 -4.82 17.34
CA LYS A 142 15.65 -5.17 18.70
C LYS A 142 14.12 -5.17 18.75
N THR A 143 13.54 -6.21 19.32
CA THR A 143 12.08 -6.36 19.48
C THR A 143 11.62 -5.96 20.88
N PHE A 144 10.41 -5.44 21.00
CA PHE A 144 9.73 -5.20 22.28
C PHE A 144 8.33 -5.84 22.27
N PRO A 145 7.82 -6.34 23.41
CA PRO A 145 6.49 -6.94 23.48
C PRO A 145 5.39 -5.88 23.36
N ILE A 146 4.30 -6.26 22.69
CA ILE A 146 3.08 -5.46 22.58
C ILE A 146 1.92 -6.15 23.30
N GLN A 147 0.92 -5.37 23.72
CA GLN A 147 -0.36 -5.91 24.19
C GLN A 147 -1.49 -5.63 23.18
N ASP A 148 -1.35 -4.56 22.40
CA ASP A 148 -2.32 -4.08 21.42
C ASP A 148 -1.61 -3.19 20.37
N CYS A 149 -2.28 -2.93 19.24
CA CYS A 149 -1.79 -2.02 18.21
C CYS A 149 -2.94 -1.16 17.67
N LEU A 150 -2.92 0.15 17.91
CA LEU A 150 -3.99 1.08 17.50
C LEU A 150 -4.22 1.16 15.98
N LEU A 151 -3.31 0.67 15.13
CA LEU A 151 -3.53 0.56 13.69
C LEU A 151 -4.45 -0.63 13.34
N LEU A 152 -4.26 -1.76 14.02
CA LEU A 152 -5.06 -2.97 13.83
C LEU A 152 -6.50 -2.75 14.28
N ASP A 153 -7.45 -3.46 13.67
CA ASP A 153 -8.82 -3.55 14.16
C ASP A 153 -8.85 -3.89 15.66
N LYS A 154 -9.90 -3.45 16.37
CA LYS A 154 -10.03 -3.63 17.82
C LYS A 154 -9.96 -5.12 18.19
N THR A 155 -10.66 -5.98 17.46
CA THR A 155 -10.71 -7.41 17.77
C THR A 155 -9.37 -8.08 17.46
N LEU A 156 -8.74 -7.72 16.34
CA LEU A 156 -7.41 -8.22 15.96
C LEU A 156 -6.33 -7.82 16.97
N GLY A 157 -6.27 -6.53 17.31
CA GLY A 157 -5.29 -5.97 18.24
C GLY A 157 -5.39 -6.56 19.64
N HIS A 158 -6.61 -6.76 20.14
CA HIS A 158 -6.85 -7.35 21.45
C HIS A 158 -6.56 -8.87 21.47
N ASN A 159 -6.79 -9.59 20.37
CA ASN A 159 -6.60 -11.06 20.33
C ASN A 159 -5.16 -11.50 19.98
N LEU A 160 -4.23 -10.56 19.71
CA LEU A 160 -2.84 -10.85 19.32
C LEU A 160 -2.15 -11.89 20.20
N LYS A 161 -2.31 -11.79 21.53
CA LYS A 161 -1.68 -12.72 22.49
C LYS A 161 -2.10 -14.17 22.23
N ASN A 162 -3.39 -14.39 22.01
CA ASN A 162 -3.96 -15.74 21.88
C ASN A 162 -3.62 -16.34 20.51
N LEU A 163 -3.62 -15.53 19.45
CA LEU A 163 -3.23 -15.95 18.09
C LEU A 163 -1.78 -16.50 18.06
N VAL A 164 -0.85 -15.87 18.77
CA VAL A 164 0.58 -16.21 18.69
C VAL A 164 1.07 -17.20 19.75
N GLN A 165 0.24 -17.56 20.75
CA GLN A 165 0.71 -18.31 21.93
C GLN A 165 1.35 -19.66 21.60
N ASN A 166 0.87 -20.32 20.53
CA ASN A 166 1.35 -21.62 20.05
C ASN A 166 2.30 -21.53 18.85
N LYS A 167 2.64 -20.33 18.37
CA LYS A 167 3.53 -20.14 17.21
C LYS A 167 4.99 -20.04 17.68
N SER A 168 5.93 -20.49 16.84
CA SER A 168 7.37 -20.45 17.15
C SER A 168 7.96 -19.05 16.91
N LYS A 169 9.29 -18.90 17.00
CA LYS A 169 9.95 -17.60 16.80
C LYS A 169 10.00 -17.24 15.30
N GLY A 170 9.16 -16.32 14.85
CA GLY A 170 9.12 -15.83 13.46
C GLY A 170 8.21 -14.63 13.28
N SER A 171 8.18 -14.06 12.08
CA SER A 171 7.09 -13.17 11.65
C SER A 171 5.90 -14.01 11.17
N TYR A 172 4.69 -13.56 11.45
CA TYR A 172 3.44 -14.16 10.96
C TYR A 172 2.45 -13.06 10.56
N VAL A 173 1.72 -13.28 9.47
CA VAL A 173 0.54 -12.48 9.13
C VAL A 173 -0.59 -12.80 10.12
N VAL A 174 -1.23 -11.75 10.64
CA VAL A 174 -2.43 -11.82 11.48
C VAL A 174 -3.57 -11.05 10.82
N ALA A 175 -4.78 -11.58 10.87
CA ALA A 175 -5.94 -11.09 10.14
C ALA A 175 -7.24 -11.20 10.93
N SER A 176 -8.22 -10.36 10.59
CA SER A 176 -9.56 -10.38 11.19
C SER A 176 -10.64 -9.99 10.19
N SER A 177 -11.84 -10.56 10.30
CA SER A 177 -13.01 -10.14 9.52
C SER A 177 -13.76 -8.95 10.15
N PRO A 178 -14.62 -8.23 9.41
CA PRO A 178 -15.44 -7.14 9.96
C PRO A 178 -16.45 -7.61 11.02
N GLN A 179 -16.80 -8.90 11.05
CA GLN A 179 -17.66 -9.54 12.06
C GLN A 179 -16.86 -10.04 13.29
N GLY A 180 -15.54 -9.81 13.34
CA GLY A 180 -14.70 -10.12 14.50
C GLY A 180 -14.09 -11.53 14.54
N LYS A 181 -14.20 -12.33 13.47
CA LYS A 181 -13.42 -13.58 13.35
C LYS A 181 -11.93 -13.22 13.21
N THR A 182 -11.02 -14.01 13.79
CA THR A 182 -9.56 -13.75 13.72
C THR A 182 -8.79 -14.99 13.29
N SER A 183 -7.71 -14.80 12.53
CA SER A 183 -6.85 -15.85 11.98
C SER A 183 -5.38 -15.39 11.99
N ILE A 184 -4.47 -16.35 12.03
CA ILE A 184 -3.02 -16.16 11.87
C ILE A 184 -2.49 -17.10 10.78
N GLU A 185 -1.35 -16.74 10.18
CA GLU A 185 -0.70 -17.50 9.13
C GLU A 185 -0.44 -18.96 9.54
N GLY A 186 -0.74 -19.88 8.63
CA GLY A 186 -0.79 -21.33 8.86
C GLY A 186 -2.18 -21.88 9.24
N ASP A 187 -3.14 -21.04 9.61
CA ASP A 187 -4.52 -21.47 9.87
C ASP A 187 -5.31 -21.56 8.55
N GLU A 188 -6.19 -22.55 8.37
CA GLU A 188 -7.05 -22.66 7.16
C GLU A 188 -8.28 -21.74 7.18
N GLU A 189 -8.36 -20.86 8.19
CA GLU A 189 -9.54 -20.05 8.49
C GLU A 189 -9.87 -19.03 7.37
N LEU A 190 -11.16 -18.93 7.05
CA LEU A 190 -11.71 -18.01 6.06
C LEU A 190 -12.48 -16.88 6.72
N LEU A 191 -12.07 -15.66 6.40
CA LEU A 191 -12.61 -14.42 6.92
C LEU A 191 -13.58 -13.84 5.88
N SER A 192 -14.84 -13.61 6.27
CA SER A 192 -15.89 -13.08 5.39
C SER A 192 -15.85 -11.56 5.31
N PHE A 193 -15.80 -11.00 4.11
CA PHE A 193 -15.74 -9.57 3.84
C PHE A 193 -16.83 -9.15 2.84
N PRO A 194 -18.04 -8.81 3.30
CA PRO A 194 -19.09 -8.28 2.44
C PRO A 194 -18.72 -6.89 1.92
N LEU A 195 -18.85 -6.66 0.61
CA LEU A 195 -18.73 -5.34 0.02
C LEU A 195 -19.95 -4.48 0.39
N LYS A 196 -19.75 -3.16 0.45
CA LYS A 196 -20.81 -2.23 0.87
C LYS A 196 -21.84 -1.95 -0.23
N ASN A 197 -21.35 -1.72 -1.45
CA ASN A 197 -22.15 -1.21 -2.57
C ASN A 197 -22.39 -2.25 -3.69
N LEU A 198 -21.92 -3.49 -3.51
CA LEU A 198 -22.22 -4.67 -4.36
C LEU A 198 -22.64 -5.83 -3.45
N PRO A 199 -23.60 -6.69 -3.84
CA PRO A 199 -24.03 -7.85 -3.04
C PRO A 199 -23.04 -9.03 -3.15
N LEU A 200 -21.75 -8.75 -2.91
CA LEU A 200 -20.66 -9.72 -2.96
C LEU A 200 -20.07 -9.94 -1.56
N THR A 201 -19.74 -11.19 -1.25
CA THR A 201 -18.94 -11.55 -0.07
C THR A 201 -17.60 -12.10 -0.51
N TYR A 202 -16.52 -11.39 -0.20
CA TYR A 202 -15.16 -11.89 -0.41
C TYR A 202 -14.75 -12.81 0.74
N PHE A 203 -14.00 -13.87 0.46
CA PHE A 203 -13.39 -14.71 1.48
C PHE A 203 -11.88 -14.51 1.46
N LEU A 204 -11.31 -14.14 2.60
CA LEU A 204 -9.89 -13.77 2.76
C LEU A 204 -9.22 -14.70 3.79
N SER A 205 -7.94 -15.01 3.61
CA SER A 205 -7.16 -15.83 4.55
C SER A 205 -5.85 -15.15 4.93
N ALA A 206 -5.38 -15.35 6.16
CA ALA A 206 -4.09 -14.84 6.63
C ALA A 206 -2.91 -15.31 5.74
N ASN A 207 -3.04 -16.47 5.10
CA ASN A 207 -2.06 -17.05 4.17
C ASN A 207 -1.94 -16.33 2.82
N THR A 208 -2.74 -15.29 2.57
CA THR A 208 -2.81 -14.57 1.29
C THR A 208 -2.64 -13.06 1.49
N PHE A 209 -2.35 -12.32 0.43
CA PHE A 209 -2.39 -10.86 0.46
C PHE A 209 -3.82 -10.36 0.27
N PHE A 210 -4.20 -9.36 1.08
CA PHE A 210 -5.38 -8.54 0.84
C PHE A 210 -5.17 -7.14 1.45
N GLN A 211 -5.89 -6.16 0.90
CA GLN A 211 -5.75 -4.75 1.30
C GLN A 211 -6.20 -4.52 2.74
N ALA A 212 -5.28 -4.04 3.58
CA ALA A 212 -5.47 -4.04 5.04
C ALA A 212 -6.59 -3.10 5.51
N ASN A 213 -6.82 -1.98 4.83
CA ASN A 213 -7.86 -1.01 5.16
C ASN A 213 -9.14 -1.30 4.35
N PHE A 214 -9.89 -2.33 4.77
CA PHE A 214 -11.05 -2.81 4.01
C PHE A 214 -12.07 -1.71 3.65
N ARG A 215 -12.28 -0.72 4.54
CA ARG A 215 -13.21 0.40 4.29
C ARG A 215 -12.78 1.26 3.10
N LEU A 216 -11.48 1.50 2.93
CA LEU A 216 -10.96 2.24 1.79
C LEU A 216 -10.76 1.34 0.56
N ASN A 217 -10.51 0.04 0.76
CA ASN A 217 -10.50 -0.94 -0.34
C ASN A 217 -11.87 -1.03 -1.06
N ASN A 218 -12.99 -0.90 -0.35
CA ASN A 218 -14.31 -0.81 -0.98
C ASN A 218 -14.37 0.37 -1.96
N LEU A 219 -13.96 1.57 -1.53
CA LEU A 219 -13.89 2.75 -2.39
C LEU A 219 -12.88 2.60 -3.55
N LEU A 220 -11.78 1.89 -3.33
CA LEU A 220 -10.79 1.60 -4.38
C LEU A 220 -11.36 0.65 -5.46
N ILE A 221 -12.10 -0.38 -5.05
CA ILE A 221 -12.82 -1.29 -5.96
C ILE A 221 -13.91 -0.53 -6.73
N GLU A 222 -14.74 0.25 -6.03
CA GLU A 222 -15.80 1.07 -6.63
C GLU A 222 -15.22 2.08 -7.64
N ARG A 223 -14.07 2.70 -7.31
CA ARG A 223 -13.35 3.57 -8.25
C ARG A 223 -12.82 2.81 -9.46
N ALA A 224 -12.17 1.67 -9.28
CA ALA A 224 -11.67 0.84 -10.38
C ALA A 224 -12.80 0.42 -11.33
N CYS A 225 -13.93 -0.06 -10.79
CA CYS A 225 -15.12 -0.39 -11.58
C CYS A 225 -15.70 0.83 -12.30
N THR A 226 -15.67 2.01 -11.70
CA THR A 226 -16.13 3.26 -12.34
C THR A 226 -15.24 3.68 -13.50
N LEU A 227 -13.91 3.53 -13.37
CA LEU A 227 -12.92 3.89 -14.39
C LEU A 227 -12.91 2.90 -15.57
N LEU A 228 -13.31 1.65 -15.32
CA LEU A 228 -13.40 0.54 -16.28
C LEU A 228 -14.83 0.27 -16.79
N LYS A 229 -15.76 1.22 -16.60
CA LYS A 229 -17.18 1.00 -16.89
C LYS A 229 -17.50 0.80 -18.38
N GLU A 230 -16.70 1.39 -19.28
CA GLU A 230 -16.90 1.35 -20.74
C GLU A 230 -16.27 0.11 -21.39
N GLU A 231 -15.31 -0.54 -20.72
CA GLU A 231 -14.59 -1.68 -21.28
C GLU A 231 -15.26 -3.01 -20.91
N GLU A 232 -15.46 -3.90 -21.89
CA GLU A 232 -16.14 -5.18 -21.66
C GLU A 232 -15.17 -6.31 -21.28
N ARG A 233 -13.88 -6.09 -21.52
CA ARG A 233 -12.94 -7.17 -21.76
C ARG A 233 -11.62 -6.89 -21.03
N ILE A 234 -11.54 -7.29 -19.76
CA ILE A 234 -10.56 -6.76 -18.80
C ILE A 234 -9.64 -7.87 -18.27
N ALA A 235 -8.36 -7.57 -18.04
CA ALA A 235 -7.46 -8.45 -17.28
C ALA A 235 -6.99 -7.80 -15.96
N ASP A 236 -7.13 -8.52 -14.84
CA ASP A 236 -6.63 -8.18 -13.51
C ASP A 236 -5.26 -8.85 -13.30
N LEU A 237 -4.21 -8.04 -13.27
CA LEU A 237 -2.80 -8.46 -13.27
C LEU A 237 -2.18 -8.27 -11.88
N TYR A 238 -1.60 -9.36 -11.34
CA TYR A 238 -1.32 -9.51 -9.91
C TYR A 238 -2.60 -9.51 -9.06
N GLY A 239 -3.71 -10.03 -9.61
CA GLY A 239 -5.05 -9.90 -9.04
C GLY A 239 -5.26 -10.60 -7.68
N GLY A 240 -4.30 -11.42 -7.22
CA GLY A 240 -4.37 -12.09 -5.92
C GLY A 240 -5.59 -12.98 -5.78
N MET A 241 -6.42 -12.71 -4.76
CA MET A 241 -7.70 -13.40 -4.53
C MET A 241 -8.86 -12.83 -5.39
N GLY A 242 -8.58 -11.90 -6.31
CA GLY A 242 -9.55 -11.30 -7.23
C GLY A 242 -10.15 -9.99 -6.74
N ASN A 243 -9.34 -9.14 -6.09
CA ASN A 243 -9.81 -7.91 -5.43
C ASN A 243 -10.69 -7.02 -6.33
N PHE A 244 -10.28 -6.87 -7.59
CA PHE A 244 -11.02 -6.13 -8.61
C PHE A 244 -11.78 -7.08 -9.55
N ALA A 245 -11.16 -8.20 -9.93
CA ALA A 245 -11.74 -9.18 -10.84
C ALA A 245 -13.14 -9.67 -10.45
N LEU A 246 -13.40 -9.92 -9.16
CA LEU A 246 -14.69 -10.40 -8.67
C LEU A 246 -15.79 -9.33 -8.84
N ALA A 247 -15.50 -8.08 -8.47
CA ALA A 247 -16.43 -6.96 -8.66
C ALA A 247 -16.71 -6.68 -10.15
N LEU A 248 -15.68 -6.73 -11.00
CA LEU A 248 -15.82 -6.56 -12.45
C LEU A 248 -16.64 -7.70 -13.09
N ALA A 249 -16.41 -8.96 -12.69
CA ALA A 249 -17.17 -10.10 -13.18
C ALA A 249 -18.65 -10.07 -12.72
N TYR A 250 -18.93 -9.53 -11.53
CA TYR A 250 -20.31 -9.28 -11.08
C TYR A 250 -21.02 -8.21 -11.91
N LEU A 251 -20.30 -7.18 -12.36
CA LEU A 251 -20.80 -6.16 -13.29
C LEU A 251 -20.89 -6.66 -14.76
N GLY A 252 -20.93 -7.98 -14.97
CA GLY A 252 -21.13 -8.62 -16.27
C GLY A 252 -19.89 -8.69 -17.17
N LYS A 253 -18.78 -8.04 -16.78
CA LYS A 253 -17.58 -7.90 -17.62
C LYS A 253 -16.89 -9.24 -17.85
N LYS A 254 -16.29 -9.42 -19.03
CA LYS A 254 -15.45 -10.58 -19.33
C LYS A 254 -14.06 -10.37 -18.73
N VAL A 255 -13.80 -11.03 -17.60
CA VAL A 255 -12.57 -10.87 -16.83
C VAL A 255 -11.63 -12.08 -16.94
N LEU A 256 -10.33 -11.80 -17.09
CA LEU A 256 -9.22 -12.69 -16.73
C LEU A 256 -8.55 -12.19 -15.44
N LEU A 257 -8.28 -13.08 -14.48
CA LEU A 257 -7.39 -12.84 -13.35
C LEU A 257 -6.07 -13.60 -13.59
N VAL A 258 -4.94 -12.90 -13.53
CA VAL A 258 -3.59 -13.50 -13.59
C VAL A 258 -2.85 -13.27 -12.28
N GLU A 259 -2.40 -14.38 -11.68
CA GLU A 259 -1.72 -14.43 -10.38
C GLU A 259 -0.72 -15.60 -10.37
N GLU A 260 0.38 -15.53 -9.60
CA GLU A 260 1.37 -16.62 -9.54
C GLU A 260 1.17 -17.56 -8.34
N ASN A 261 0.58 -17.03 -7.26
CA ASN A 261 0.33 -17.74 -6.01
C ASN A 261 -0.91 -18.67 -6.14
N PRO A 262 -0.75 -20.00 -5.99
CA PRO A 262 -1.86 -20.94 -6.17
C PRO A 262 -2.93 -20.76 -5.09
N LYS A 263 -2.56 -20.48 -3.83
CA LYS A 263 -3.52 -20.27 -2.73
C LYS A 263 -4.41 -19.04 -2.98
N SER A 264 -3.84 -18.00 -3.59
CA SER A 264 -4.60 -16.81 -4.00
C SER A 264 -5.61 -17.15 -5.09
N LEU A 265 -5.22 -17.91 -6.11
CA LEU A 265 -6.12 -18.37 -7.19
C LEU A 265 -7.20 -19.35 -6.71
N GLU A 266 -6.86 -20.25 -5.79
CA GLU A 266 -7.82 -21.16 -5.13
C GLU A 266 -8.88 -20.38 -4.36
N LEU A 267 -8.47 -19.34 -3.63
CA LEU A 267 -9.35 -18.46 -2.88
C LEU A 267 -10.20 -17.54 -3.79
N ALA A 268 -9.63 -17.08 -4.90
CA ALA A 268 -10.37 -16.38 -5.96
C ALA A 268 -11.44 -17.28 -6.58
N LYS A 269 -11.09 -18.54 -6.89
CA LYS A 269 -12.01 -19.55 -7.42
C LYS A 269 -13.14 -19.86 -6.45
N TYR A 270 -12.82 -20.11 -5.17
CA TYR A 270 -13.80 -20.35 -4.12
C TYR A 270 -14.78 -19.16 -3.97
N THR A 271 -14.24 -17.94 -3.93
CA THR A 271 -15.04 -16.72 -3.82
C THR A 271 -15.91 -16.49 -5.06
N ALA A 272 -15.39 -16.73 -6.27
CA ALA A 272 -16.17 -16.66 -7.50
C ALA A 272 -17.30 -17.69 -7.50
N GLN A 273 -17.04 -18.94 -7.10
CA GLN A 273 -18.06 -19.99 -7.00
C GLN A 273 -19.16 -19.65 -5.98
N PHE A 274 -18.80 -19.14 -4.80
CA PHE A 274 -19.77 -18.71 -3.78
C PHE A 274 -20.70 -17.61 -4.30
N ASN A 275 -20.14 -16.60 -4.98
CA ASN A 275 -20.89 -15.48 -5.54
C ASN A 275 -21.47 -15.78 -6.95
N GLN A 276 -21.42 -17.04 -7.41
CA GLN A 276 -21.94 -17.53 -8.70
C GLN A 276 -21.35 -16.82 -9.95
N LEU A 277 -20.13 -16.30 -9.83
CA LEU A 277 -19.45 -15.50 -10.86
C LEU A 277 -18.72 -16.36 -11.88
N LYS A 278 -18.72 -15.91 -13.14
CA LYS A 278 -17.90 -16.48 -14.22
C LYS A 278 -16.62 -15.66 -14.38
N LEU A 279 -15.49 -16.29 -14.08
CA LEU A 279 -14.17 -15.64 -14.11
C LEU A 279 -13.17 -16.56 -14.82
N THR A 280 -12.35 -16.01 -15.72
CA THR A 280 -11.21 -16.75 -16.29
C THR A 280 -10.04 -16.63 -15.33
N LEU A 281 -9.41 -17.76 -14.98
CA LEU A 281 -8.24 -17.80 -14.10
C LEU A 281 -7.02 -18.29 -14.87
N ALA A 282 -5.88 -17.62 -14.73
CA ALA A 282 -4.60 -18.11 -15.24
C ALA A 282 -3.50 -18.00 -14.16
N ARG A 283 -2.66 -19.03 -14.07
CA ARG A 283 -1.50 -19.02 -13.18
C ARG A 283 -0.23 -18.72 -13.98
N ALA A 284 0.31 -17.53 -13.82
CA ALA A 284 1.54 -17.09 -14.51
C ALA A 284 2.34 -16.09 -13.68
N ASN A 285 3.68 -16.18 -13.76
CA ASN A 285 4.55 -15.13 -13.25
C ASN A 285 4.72 -14.08 -14.35
N LEU A 286 4.06 -12.92 -14.16
CA LEU A 286 4.01 -11.80 -15.10
C LEU A 286 5.37 -11.13 -15.41
N ASN A 287 6.48 -11.56 -14.78
CA ASN A 287 7.83 -11.15 -15.16
C ASN A 287 8.48 -12.07 -16.21
N LYS A 288 7.84 -13.20 -16.54
CA LYS A 288 8.36 -14.25 -17.44
C LYS A 288 7.34 -14.66 -18.51
N ASP A 289 6.07 -14.70 -18.15
CA ASP A 289 4.99 -15.17 -19.00
C ASP A 289 3.86 -14.13 -19.11
N LEU A 290 3.51 -13.82 -20.34
CA LEU A 290 2.41 -12.95 -20.73
C LEU A 290 1.50 -13.61 -21.80
N GLU A 291 1.64 -14.92 -22.08
CA GLU A 291 0.75 -15.65 -23.00
C GLU A 291 -0.73 -15.51 -22.58
N PRO A 292 -1.11 -15.69 -21.29
CA PRO A 292 -2.51 -15.57 -20.90
C PRO A 292 -3.10 -14.20 -21.24
N VAL A 293 -2.35 -13.14 -20.94
CA VAL A 293 -2.76 -11.74 -21.26
C VAL A 293 -2.82 -11.54 -22.78
N SER A 294 -1.82 -12.03 -23.51
CA SER A 294 -1.69 -11.90 -24.96
C SER A 294 -2.73 -12.69 -25.75
N ARG A 295 -3.32 -13.74 -25.14
CA ARG A 295 -4.33 -14.62 -25.70
C ARG A 295 -5.75 -14.20 -25.39
N PHE A 296 -6.07 -13.79 -24.17
CA PHE A 296 -7.42 -14.06 -23.65
C PHE A 296 -8.58 -12.88 -23.49
N LYS A 297 -8.07 -12.01 -24.51
CA LYS A 297 -7.25 -10.72 -24.48
C LYS A 297 -7.86 -9.36 -24.02
N PRO A 298 -7.13 -8.47 -23.32
CA PRO A 298 -7.69 -7.21 -22.79
C PRO A 298 -7.93 -6.06 -23.80
N GLU A 299 -9.05 -5.37 -23.64
CA GLU A 299 -9.28 -3.96 -24.04
C GLU A 299 -8.73 -3.00 -22.97
N ALA A 300 -8.81 -3.41 -21.70
CA ALA A 300 -8.18 -2.75 -20.57
C ALA A 300 -7.52 -3.74 -19.61
N VAL A 301 -6.54 -3.26 -18.85
CA VAL A 301 -5.97 -4.01 -17.72
C VAL A 301 -6.07 -3.20 -16.44
N ILE A 302 -6.20 -3.90 -15.30
CA ILE A 302 -5.91 -3.37 -13.98
C ILE A 302 -4.67 -4.07 -13.42
N ILE A 303 -3.82 -3.32 -12.71
CA ILE A 303 -2.50 -3.78 -12.23
C ILE A 303 -2.31 -3.33 -10.77
N ASP A 304 -2.20 -4.26 -9.83
CA ASP A 304 -1.87 -3.99 -8.40
C ASP A 304 -0.55 -4.71 -8.02
N PRO A 305 0.61 -4.18 -8.46
CA PRO A 305 1.88 -4.90 -8.40
C PRO A 305 2.55 -4.78 -7.02
N PRO A 306 3.44 -5.72 -6.66
CA PRO A 306 4.25 -5.62 -5.45
C PRO A 306 5.10 -4.33 -5.43
N ARG A 307 5.53 -3.92 -4.22
CA ARG A 307 6.31 -2.69 -3.92
C ARG A 307 7.58 -2.47 -4.78
N SER A 308 8.08 -3.50 -5.47
CA SER A 308 9.15 -3.40 -6.47
C SER A 308 8.75 -2.63 -7.74
N GLY A 309 7.46 -2.50 -8.02
CA GLY A 309 6.93 -2.21 -9.35
C GLY A 309 6.85 -3.47 -10.22
N ALA A 310 6.52 -3.26 -11.49
CA ALA A 310 6.31 -4.30 -12.51
C ALA A 310 7.06 -3.96 -13.82
N PRO A 311 8.40 -3.86 -13.79
CA PRO A 311 9.20 -3.36 -14.92
C PRO A 311 9.08 -4.22 -16.19
N ASN A 312 8.70 -5.49 -16.06
CA ASN A 312 8.59 -6.45 -17.16
C ASN A 312 7.23 -6.42 -17.89
N LEU A 313 6.22 -5.71 -17.35
CA LEU A 313 4.90 -5.60 -17.99
C LEU A 313 4.89 -4.73 -19.25
N HIS A 314 5.97 -4.00 -19.57
CA HIS A 314 6.01 -3.06 -20.69
C HIS A 314 5.55 -3.64 -22.04
N ASN A 315 5.75 -4.94 -22.27
CA ASN A 315 5.31 -5.63 -23.48
C ASN A 315 3.78 -5.58 -23.71
N ILE A 316 2.97 -5.43 -22.66
CA ILE A 316 1.50 -5.34 -22.83
C ILE A 316 1.08 -4.06 -23.57
N ALA A 317 1.91 -3.01 -23.58
CA ALA A 317 1.65 -1.76 -24.30
C ALA A 317 1.53 -1.93 -25.83
N HIS A 318 2.07 -3.03 -26.37
CA HIS A 318 2.01 -3.41 -27.78
C HIS A 318 0.79 -4.30 -28.13
N LEU A 319 -0.05 -4.70 -27.16
CA LEU A 319 -1.20 -5.57 -27.43
C LEU A 319 -2.24 -4.85 -28.31
N SER A 320 -2.57 -5.48 -29.44
CA SER A 320 -3.60 -5.01 -30.35
C SER A 320 -4.98 -5.06 -29.69
N GLY A 321 -5.50 -3.88 -29.36
CA GLY A 321 -6.79 -3.68 -28.68
C GLY A 321 -6.68 -3.05 -27.29
N LEU A 322 -5.50 -3.01 -26.66
CA LEU A 322 -5.33 -2.39 -25.32
C LEU A 322 -5.41 -0.86 -25.43
N LYS A 323 -6.48 -0.29 -24.86
CA LYS A 323 -6.77 1.16 -24.84
C LYS A 323 -6.52 1.81 -23.49
N LYS A 324 -6.84 1.12 -22.38
CA LYS A 324 -6.83 1.68 -21.02
C LYS A 324 -6.04 0.81 -20.04
N ILE A 325 -5.33 1.45 -19.11
CA ILE A 325 -4.57 0.81 -18.03
C ILE A 325 -4.93 1.50 -16.72
N VAL A 326 -5.56 0.77 -15.80
CA VAL A 326 -5.70 1.20 -14.40
C VAL A 326 -4.53 0.64 -13.60
N TRP A 327 -3.80 1.50 -12.89
CA TRP A 327 -2.63 1.08 -12.12
C TRP A 327 -2.78 1.52 -10.66
N ILE A 328 -2.68 0.56 -9.74
CA ILE A 328 -2.67 0.75 -8.29
C ILE A 328 -1.20 0.82 -7.83
N SER A 329 -0.85 1.79 -6.98
CA SER A 329 0.56 2.06 -6.63
C SER A 329 0.77 2.46 -5.19
N CYS A 330 1.40 1.55 -4.44
CA CYS A 330 1.92 1.79 -3.09
C CYS A 330 3.35 2.37 -3.08
N ASP A 331 3.97 2.57 -4.26
CA ASP A 331 5.25 3.26 -4.43
C ASP A 331 5.33 3.97 -5.81
N ILE A 332 4.80 5.20 -5.84
CA ILE A 332 4.67 6.01 -7.06
C ILE A 332 5.99 6.24 -7.81
N VAL A 333 7.15 6.23 -7.13
CA VAL A 333 8.46 6.42 -7.78
C VAL A 333 8.85 5.19 -8.60
N ASN A 334 8.50 3.99 -8.13
CA ASN A 334 8.67 2.76 -8.91
C ASN A 334 7.68 2.70 -10.07
N THR A 335 6.41 3.09 -9.87
CA THR A 335 5.45 3.18 -10.97
C THR A 335 5.89 4.19 -12.04
N LEU A 336 6.29 5.42 -11.69
CA LEU A 336 6.77 6.42 -12.66
C LEU A 336 8.06 6.01 -13.42
N ARG A 337 8.83 5.03 -12.91
CA ARG A 337 9.89 4.36 -13.67
C ARG A 337 9.29 3.40 -14.70
N ASP A 338 8.35 2.55 -14.27
CA ASP A 338 7.75 1.47 -15.06
C ASP A 338 6.76 1.96 -16.13
N LEU A 339 6.19 3.17 -15.98
CA LEU A 339 5.31 3.78 -16.98
C LEU A 339 6.05 4.33 -18.22
N LYS A 340 7.37 4.53 -18.16
CA LYS A 340 8.16 5.13 -19.27
C LYS A 340 8.02 4.44 -20.63
N PRO A 341 7.93 3.09 -20.72
CA PRO A 341 7.68 2.41 -21.99
C PRO A 341 6.26 2.64 -22.53
N PHE A 342 5.26 2.79 -21.65
CA PHE A 342 3.87 3.04 -22.03
C PHE A 342 3.70 4.43 -22.67
N TRP A 343 4.36 5.46 -22.13
CA TRP A 343 4.39 6.79 -22.76
C TRP A 343 5.01 6.77 -24.17
N LYS A 344 6.05 5.94 -24.39
CA LYS A 344 6.61 5.69 -25.73
C LYS A 344 5.68 4.92 -26.68
N GLN A 345 4.52 4.46 -26.21
CA GLN A 345 3.51 3.73 -26.97
C GLN A 345 2.17 4.48 -27.03
N GLY A 346 2.16 5.80 -26.80
CA GLY A 346 0.97 6.66 -26.91
C GLY A 346 0.01 6.62 -25.73
N PHE A 347 0.36 5.95 -24.63
CA PHE A 347 -0.41 6.02 -23.40
C PHE A 347 -0.14 7.32 -22.66
N ASN A 348 -1.19 8.05 -22.29
CA ASN A 348 -1.14 9.32 -21.58
C ASN A 348 -1.86 9.23 -20.23
N LEU A 349 -1.38 9.95 -19.22
CA LEU A 349 -1.97 9.97 -17.87
C LEU A 349 -3.22 10.86 -17.86
N THR A 350 -4.40 10.25 -17.80
CA THR A 350 -5.70 10.95 -17.87
C THR A 350 -6.41 11.06 -16.52
N TYR A 351 -6.06 10.22 -15.53
CA TYR A 351 -6.62 10.28 -14.18
C TYR A 351 -5.58 9.96 -13.10
N LEU A 352 -5.70 10.62 -11.95
CA LEU A 352 -4.88 10.37 -10.77
C LEU A 352 -5.67 10.67 -9.47
N GLU A 353 -5.70 9.71 -8.55
CA GLU A 353 -6.26 9.87 -7.21
C GLU A 353 -5.34 9.24 -6.14
N PHE A 354 -5.08 9.98 -5.08
CA PHE A 354 -4.41 9.52 -3.88
C PHE A 354 -5.43 9.08 -2.82
N LEU A 355 -5.36 7.82 -2.41
CA LEU A 355 -6.16 7.24 -1.33
C LEU A 355 -5.29 7.09 -0.08
N ASP A 356 -5.73 7.62 1.06
CA ASP A 356 -5.01 7.42 2.33
C ASP A 356 -5.28 6.03 2.93
N MET A 357 -4.78 4.98 2.27
CA MET A 357 -4.93 3.57 2.68
C MET A 357 -4.30 3.30 4.04
N PHE A 358 -3.26 4.06 4.40
CA PHE A 358 -2.44 3.86 5.60
C PHE A 358 -2.25 5.15 6.41
N PRO A 359 -3.31 5.72 7.01
CA PRO A 359 -3.20 6.88 7.88
C PRO A 359 -2.27 6.58 9.06
N GLN A 360 -1.68 7.64 9.61
CA GLN A 360 -0.69 7.58 10.69
C GLN A 360 0.63 6.86 10.32
N THR A 361 0.85 6.54 9.04
CA THR A 361 2.16 6.15 8.46
C THR A 361 2.50 7.06 7.28
N TYR A 362 3.72 6.97 6.72
CA TYR A 362 4.11 7.74 5.52
C TYR A 362 3.64 7.13 4.19
N HIS A 363 3.06 5.92 4.19
CA HIS A 363 2.73 5.22 2.94
C HIS A 363 1.65 5.96 2.14
N LEU A 364 1.84 6.01 0.83
CA LEU A 364 0.86 6.47 -0.16
C LEU A 364 0.21 5.24 -0.79
N GLU A 365 -1.02 5.39 -1.27
CA GLU A 365 -1.68 4.43 -2.16
C GLU A 365 -2.38 5.23 -3.25
N VAL A 366 -2.11 4.93 -4.51
CA VAL A 366 -2.50 5.80 -5.63
C VAL A 366 -3.14 4.94 -6.72
N ILE A 367 -4.30 5.37 -7.21
CA ILE A 367 -4.89 4.84 -8.45
C ILE A 367 -4.66 5.86 -9.57
N LEU A 368 -4.18 5.38 -10.71
CA LEU A 368 -4.01 6.19 -11.92
C LEU A 368 -4.58 5.47 -13.13
N VAL A 369 -4.94 6.25 -14.16
CA VAL A 369 -5.35 5.71 -15.45
C VAL A 369 -4.44 6.23 -16.54
N LEU A 370 -3.95 5.33 -17.38
CA LEU A 370 -3.38 5.67 -18.67
C LEU A 370 -4.34 5.27 -19.79
N GLU A 371 -4.55 6.16 -20.75
CA GLU A 371 -5.34 5.90 -21.96
C GLU A 371 -4.49 6.15 -23.21
N LYS A 372 -4.65 5.28 -24.21
CA LYS A 372 -3.92 5.32 -25.48
C LYS A 372 -4.65 6.25 -26.46
N THR A 373 -3.96 7.30 -26.88
CA THR A 373 -4.39 8.24 -27.94
C THR A 373 -4.12 7.63 -29.31
#